data_AF-A0A9F7QZ60-F1
#
_entry.id   AF-A0A9F7QZ60-F1
#
_cell.length_a   1.000
_cell.length_b   1.000
_cell.length_c   1.000
_cell.angle_alpha   90.00
_cell.angle_beta   90.00
_cell.angle_gamma   90.00
#
_symmetry.space_group_name_H-M   'P 1'
#
loop_
_entity.id
_entity.type
_entity.pdbx_description
1 polymer ?
#
loop_
_entity_poly.entity_id
_entity_poly.type
_entity_poly.pdbx_seq_one_letter_code
_entity_poly.pdbx_strand_id
1 'polypeptide(L)'
;MDKFRMMFQFLQANQESFMNGICGIMALASAQLYSTFEFTCPCLPEYNYAYAIGIMIVPPLWFFMLGYVLNNNISVLTEEWKRPIGQRQKEPSVLRYMLCSMTQRALIAPSVWIAVTLMDGKSFICAYSAKVDLSQFLNKSSVFMPDKDLERILATIPCKNISDVNYVINREAASRYIRVMSQACGWAFLMATTFVAFLIRAIRPCFTQAVFLKTKYWSHYIDTERRLFDDTCKEHAKSFAKICIQQYFESISGEMVFHNLPAKEKDGKEKGACRV
;
A
#
# COMPACT_ATOMS: atom_id res chain seq x y z
N MET A 1 9.71 19.06 -11.08
CA MET A 1 9.89 17.61 -10.84
C MET A 1 11.15 17.28 -10.04
N ASP A 2 12.10 18.22 -9.91
CA ASP A 2 13.45 17.96 -9.38
C ASP A 2 13.51 17.78 -7.86
N LYS A 3 12.62 18.43 -7.11
CA LYS A 3 12.51 18.25 -5.65
C LYS A 3 12.11 16.83 -5.26
N PHE A 4 11.21 16.21 -6.02
CA PHE A 4 10.80 14.81 -5.82
C PHE A 4 11.93 13.83 -6.17
N ARG A 5 12.73 14.15 -7.19
CA ARG A 5 13.86 13.35 -7.63
C ARG A 5 15.00 13.35 -6.59
N MET A 6 15.25 14.49 -5.94
CA MET A 6 16.20 14.58 -4.82
C MET A 6 15.73 13.79 -3.59
N MET A 7 14.45 13.90 -3.22
CA MET A 7 13.89 13.13 -2.11
C MET A 7 13.94 11.62 -2.39
N PHE A 8 13.70 11.22 -3.65
CA PHE A 8 13.83 9.85 -4.14
C PHE A 8 15.27 9.31 -4.03
N GLN A 9 16.28 10.07 -4.48
CA GLN A 9 17.68 9.66 -4.38
C GLN A 9 18.15 9.52 -2.93
N PHE A 10 17.70 10.42 -2.04
CA PHE A 10 18.01 10.36 -0.61
C PHE A 10 17.39 9.13 0.09
N LEU A 11 16.17 8.74 -0.30
CA LEU A 11 15.47 7.56 0.21
C LEU A 11 16.10 6.25 -0.32
N GLN A 12 16.61 6.25 -1.55
CA GLN A 12 17.24 5.07 -2.17
C GLN A 12 18.66 4.80 -1.62
N ALA A 13 19.38 5.83 -1.19
CA ALA A 13 20.75 5.71 -0.66
C ALA A 13 20.81 5.13 0.78
N ASN A 14 19.71 5.18 1.55
CA ASN A 14 19.68 4.80 2.98
C ASN A 14 18.78 3.57 3.24
N GLN A 15 18.92 2.52 2.43
CA GLN A 15 18.11 1.29 2.49
C GLN A 15 18.16 0.53 3.84
N GLU A 16 19.19 0.73 4.67
CA GLU A 16 19.27 0.09 6.00
C GLU A 16 18.37 0.76 7.06
N SER A 17 17.99 2.03 6.89
CA SER A 17 17.33 2.81 7.95
C SER A 17 15.80 2.82 7.85
N PHE A 18 15.25 2.61 6.65
CA PHE A 18 13.80 2.62 6.44
C PHE A 18 13.30 1.25 5.99
N MET A 19 12.95 0.42 6.98
CA MET A 19 11.98 -0.67 6.91
C MET A 19 11.41 -0.97 5.49
N ASN A 20 12.03 -1.93 4.79
CA ASN A 20 11.67 -2.48 3.47
C ASN A 20 11.37 -1.44 2.38
N GLY A 21 12.25 -1.31 1.36
CA GLY A 21 12.09 -0.40 0.21
C GLY A 21 10.70 -0.38 -0.46
N ILE A 22 9.92 -1.47 -0.37
CA ILE A 22 8.52 -1.57 -0.82
C ILE A 22 7.62 -0.49 -0.18
N CYS A 23 7.79 -0.17 1.12
CA CYS A 23 6.96 0.83 1.79
C CYS A 23 7.20 2.23 1.21
N GLY A 24 8.45 2.57 0.89
CA GLY A 24 8.82 3.83 0.25
C GLY A 24 8.26 3.91 -1.17
N ILE A 25 8.33 2.82 -1.94
CA ILE A 25 7.75 2.74 -3.29
C ILE A 25 6.23 2.95 -3.24
N MET A 26 5.52 2.29 -2.31
CA MET A 26 4.06 2.47 -2.17
C MET A 26 3.68 3.89 -1.75
N ALA A 27 4.44 4.51 -0.85
CA ALA A 27 4.22 5.90 -0.45
C ALA A 27 4.36 6.86 -1.66
N LEU A 28 5.39 6.64 -2.48
CA LEU A 28 5.61 7.42 -3.71
C LEU A 28 4.50 7.16 -4.73
N ALA A 29 4.13 5.89 -4.96
CA ALA A 29 3.04 5.52 -5.85
C ALA A 29 1.72 6.18 -5.43
N SER A 30 1.43 6.24 -4.12
CA SER A 30 0.27 6.95 -3.58
C SER A 30 0.27 8.43 -3.93
N ALA A 31 1.41 9.12 -3.77
CA ALA A 31 1.50 10.54 -4.09
C ALA A 31 1.40 10.80 -5.61
N GLN A 32 2.01 9.94 -6.44
CA GLN A 32 1.94 10.06 -7.90
C GLN A 32 0.56 9.72 -8.46
N LEU A 33 -0.12 8.75 -7.87
CA LEU A 33 -1.48 8.42 -8.26
C LEU A 33 -2.42 9.58 -7.92
N TYR A 34 -2.22 10.25 -6.78
CA TYR A 34 -2.97 11.47 -6.46
C TYR A 34 -2.68 12.62 -7.45
N SER A 35 -1.42 12.83 -7.84
CA SER A 35 -1.07 13.92 -8.76
C SER A 35 -1.63 13.72 -10.17
N THR A 36 -1.77 12.46 -10.60
CA THR A 36 -2.34 12.08 -11.89
C THR A 36 -3.87 12.00 -11.85
N PHE A 37 -4.44 11.82 -10.65
CA PHE A 37 -5.88 11.72 -10.45
C PHE A 37 -6.57 13.08 -10.69
N GLU A 38 -7.51 13.09 -11.62
CA GLU A 38 -8.32 14.27 -11.92
C GLU A 38 -9.55 14.35 -11.01
N PHE A 39 -9.43 15.14 -9.94
CA PHE A 39 -10.54 15.38 -9.01
C PHE A 39 -11.64 16.22 -9.68
N THR A 40 -12.84 15.64 -9.82
CA THR A 40 -14.01 16.30 -10.44
C THR A 40 -15.20 16.30 -9.48
N CYS A 41 -15.47 17.44 -8.84
CA CYS A 41 -16.59 17.57 -7.92
C CYS A 41 -17.93 17.59 -8.69
N PRO A 42 -18.97 16.83 -8.25
CA PRO A 42 -20.26 16.79 -8.94
C PRO A 42 -21.07 18.08 -8.82
N CYS A 43 -20.75 18.94 -7.85
CA CYS A 43 -21.43 20.22 -7.61
C CYS A 43 -22.94 20.10 -7.40
N LEU A 44 -23.33 19.01 -6.73
CA LEU A 44 -24.70 18.71 -6.31
C LEU A 44 -24.69 18.58 -4.78
N PRO A 45 -25.57 19.28 -4.04
CA PRO A 45 -25.51 19.32 -2.58
C PRO A 45 -25.58 17.93 -1.93
N GLU A 46 -26.37 17.02 -2.52
CA GLU A 46 -26.55 15.65 -2.01
C GLU A 46 -25.32 14.75 -2.24
N TYR A 47 -24.60 14.94 -3.34
CA TYR A 47 -23.49 14.05 -3.75
C TYR A 47 -22.10 14.56 -3.39
N ASN A 48 -21.95 15.88 -3.20
CA ASN A 48 -20.68 16.53 -2.91
C ASN A 48 -19.94 15.90 -1.71
N TYR A 49 -20.65 15.71 -0.60
CA TYR A 49 -20.08 15.14 0.61
C TYR A 49 -19.66 13.68 0.41
N ALA A 50 -20.55 12.85 -0.15
CA ALA A 50 -20.29 11.43 -0.38
C ALA A 50 -19.11 11.20 -1.34
N TYR A 51 -19.05 11.96 -2.44
CA TYR A 51 -17.96 11.87 -3.41
C TYR A 51 -16.61 12.25 -2.77
N ALA A 52 -16.55 13.42 -2.12
CA ALA A 52 -15.31 13.93 -1.56
C ALA A 52 -14.76 13.07 -0.41
N ILE A 53 -15.63 12.63 0.50
CA ILE A 53 -15.25 11.71 1.58
C ILE A 53 -14.90 10.33 1.03
N GLY A 54 -15.57 9.88 -0.03
CA GLY A 54 -15.22 8.67 -0.77
C GLY A 54 -13.77 8.70 -1.27
N ILE A 55 -13.35 9.78 -1.93
CA ILE A 55 -11.95 9.95 -2.38
C ILE A 55 -10.97 10.06 -1.20
N MET A 56 -11.41 10.53 -0.04
CA MET A 56 -10.58 10.59 1.17
C MET A 56 -10.43 9.22 1.86
N ILE A 57 -11.37 8.29 1.71
CA ILE A 57 -11.39 7.00 2.45
C ILE A 57 -11.06 5.80 1.56
N VAL A 58 -11.64 5.71 0.36
CA VAL A 58 -11.56 4.51 -0.49
C VAL A 58 -10.13 4.24 -0.97
N PRO A 59 -9.37 5.20 -1.53
CA PRO A 59 -8.00 4.95 -1.94
C PRO A 59 -7.07 4.57 -0.78
N PRO A 60 -7.12 5.20 0.42
CA PRO A 60 -6.38 4.73 1.59
C PRO A 60 -6.71 3.30 2.00
N LEU A 61 -7.98 2.89 1.99
CA LEU A 61 -8.35 1.51 2.27
C LEU A 61 -7.78 0.55 1.22
N TRP A 62 -7.82 0.92 -0.06
CA TRP A 62 -7.22 0.13 -1.13
C TRP A 62 -5.71 -0.01 -0.97
N PHE A 63 -4.98 1.09 -0.70
CA PHE A 63 -3.54 1.05 -0.44
C PHE A 63 -3.19 0.23 0.81
N PHE A 64 -4.03 0.26 1.84
CA PHE A 64 -3.84 -0.55 3.04
C PHE A 64 -3.94 -2.05 2.73
N MET A 65 -4.95 -2.45 1.95
CA MET A 65 -5.09 -3.85 1.51
C MET A 65 -3.95 -4.26 0.58
N LEU A 66 -3.55 -3.39 -0.35
CA LEU A 66 -2.42 -3.64 -1.24
C LEU A 66 -1.11 -3.83 -0.45
N GLY A 67 -0.92 -3.06 0.62
CA GLY A 67 0.23 -3.21 1.52
C GLY A 67 0.31 -4.57 2.21
N TYR A 68 -0.82 -5.24 2.45
CA TYR A 68 -0.85 -6.61 2.94
C TYR A 68 -0.62 -7.64 1.83
N VAL A 69 -1.21 -7.45 0.65
CA VAL A 69 -1.03 -8.34 -0.50
C VAL A 69 0.44 -8.41 -0.93
N LEU A 70 1.13 -7.26 -0.93
CA LEU A 70 2.56 -7.19 -1.29
C LEU A 70 3.50 -7.69 -0.18
N ASN A 71 2.96 -8.08 0.98
CA ASN A 71 3.76 -8.53 2.10
C ASN A 71 3.85 -10.07 2.12
N ASN A 72 5.00 -10.60 1.69
CA ASN A 72 5.27 -12.05 1.62
C ASN A 72 5.12 -12.80 2.96
N ASN A 73 5.01 -12.11 4.09
CA ASN A 73 4.84 -12.72 5.40
C ASN A 73 3.36 -12.92 5.79
N ILE A 74 2.40 -12.42 4.99
CA ILE A 74 0.97 -12.59 5.26
C ILE A 74 0.53 -14.06 5.22
N SER A 75 1.07 -14.85 4.29
CA SER A 75 0.77 -16.28 4.14
C SER A 75 1.18 -17.07 5.38
N VAL A 76 2.40 -16.82 5.87
CA VAL A 76 2.94 -17.41 7.11
C VAL A 76 2.05 -17.03 8.31
N LEU A 77 1.62 -15.77 8.39
CA LEU A 77 0.73 -15.31 9.46
C LEU A 77 -0.62 -16.03 9.43
N THR A 78 -1.22 -16.16 8.25
CA THR A 78 -2.51 -16.85 8.06
C THR A 78 -2.43 -18.34 8.35
N GLU A 79 -1.33 -18.99 8.00
CA GLU A 79 -1.13 -20.41 8.26
C GLU A 79 -0.97 -20.70 9.76
N GLU A 80 -0.17 -19.90 10.47
CA GLU A 80 -0.01 -20.01 11.93
C GLU A 80 -1.30 -19.66 12.68
N TRP A 81 -2.13 -18.74 12.16
CA TRP A 81 -3.44 -18.44 12.74
C TRP A 81 -4.44 -19.59 12.58
N LYS A 82 -4.39 -20.29 11.44
CA LYS A 82 -5.26 -21.43 11.12
C LYS A 82 -4.96 -22.65 12.00
N ARG A 83 -3.72 -22.82 12.47
CA ARG A 83 -3.35 -23.94 13.37
C ARG A 83 -4.08 -23.82 14.72
N PRO A 84 -4.64 -24.94 15.24
CA PRO A 84 -5.37 -24.95 16.50
C PRO A 84 -4.49 -24.58 17.70
N ILE A 85 -5.11 -24.05 18.75
CA ILE A 85 -4.45 -23.61 19.98
C ILE A 85 -3.75 -24.83 20.61
N GLY A 86 -2.41 -24.78 20.71
CA GLY A 86 -1.56 -25.88 21.19
C GLY A 86 -0.63 -26.49 20.12
N GLN A 87 -0.92 -26.31 18.83
CA GLN A 87 -0.06 -26.74 17.71
C GLN A 87 0.70 -25.57 17.05
N ARG A 88 0.57 -24.35 17.59
CA ARG A 88 1.28 -23.18 17.07
C ARG A 88 2.75 -23.26 17.43
N GLN A 89 3.62 -23.15 16.44
CA GLN A 89 5.07 -23.12 16.66
C GLN A 89 5.55 -21.75 17.16
N LYS A 90 4.71 -20.71 17.03
CA LYS A 90 5.00 -19.35 17.47
C LYS A 90 4.16 -18.94 18.67
N GLU A 91 4.82 -18.28 19.63
CA GLU A 91 4.13 -17.63 20.74
C GLU A 91 3.15 -16.56 20.23
N PRO A 92 1.98 -16.42 20.85
CA PRO A 92 0.97 -15.42 20.45
C PRO A 92 1.49 -13.97 20.53
N SER A 93 2.44 -13.70 21.43
CA SER A 93 3.14 -12.41 21.57
C SER A 93 3.91 -12.03 20.28
N VAL A 94 4.63 -13.00 19.71
CA VAL A 94 5.41 -12.83 18.46
C VAL A 94 4.49 -12.65 17.27
N LEU A 95 3.38 -13.38 17.22
CA LEU A 95 2.38 -13.26 16.15
C LEU A 95 1.69 -11.88 16.15
N ARG A 96 1.31 -11.39 17.33
CA ARG A 96 0.78 -10.02 17.51
C ARG A 96 1.80 -8.96 17.10
N TYR A 97 3.05 -9.14 17.50
CA TYR A 97 4.13 -8.24 17.11
C TYR A 97 4.32 -8.21 15.59
N MET A 98 4.32 -9.37 14.94
CA MET A 98 4.43 -9.49 13.49
C MET A 98 3.29 -8.75 12.80
N LEU A 99 2.04 -8.99 13.22
CA LEU A 99 0.87 -8.28 12.72
C LEU A 99 1.02 -6.77 12.89
N CYS A 100 1.32 -6.27 14.10
CA CYS A 100 1.52 -4.84 14.35
C CYS A 100 2.62 -4.23 13.46
N SER A 101 3.73 -4.94 13.26
CA SER A 101 4.83 -4.51 12.39
C SER A 101 4.39 -4.42 10.92
N MET A 102 3.58 -5.39 10.46
CA MET A 102 3.01 -5.40 9.10
C MET A 102 1.97 -4.28 8.93
N THR A 103 1.08 -4.09 9.89
CA THR A 103 0.08 -3.01 9.87
C THR A 103 0.74 -1.63 9.83
N GLN A 104 1.79 -1.41 10.63
CA GLN A 104 2.55 -0.15 10.63
C GLN A 104 3.17 0.16 9.26
N ARG A 105 3.62 -0.86 8.53
CA ARG A 105 4.13 -0.73 7.15
C ARG A 105 3.02 -0.38 6.16
N ALA A 106 1.92 -1.13 6.23
CA ALA A 106 0.79 -0.96 5.33
C ALA A 106 0.09 0.40 5.48
N LEU A 107 0.19 1.05 6.65
CA LEU A 107 -0.41 2.36 6.90
C LEU A 107 0.36 3.56 6.31
N ILE A 108 1.59 3.38 5.82
CA ILE A 108 2.41 4.49 5.32
C ILE A 108 1.77 5.13 4.07
N ALA A 109 1.47 4.34 3.04
CA ALA A 109 0.85 4.85 1.81
C ALA A 109 -0.55 5.47 2.04
N PRO A 110 -1.47 4.83 2.81
CA PRO A 110 -2.73 5.44 3.22
C PRO A 110 -2.56 6.81 3.90
N SER A 111 -1.58 6.94 4.80
CA SER A 111 -1.30 8.20 5.50
C SER A 111 -0.81 9.27 4.53
N VAL A 112 0.03 8.91 3.56
CA VAL A 112 0.49 9.83 2.51
C VAL A 112 -0.67 10.31 1.64
N TRP A 113 -1.57 9.42 1.21
CA TRP A 113 -2.76 9.81 0.45
C TRP A 113 -3.60 10.85 1.18
N ILE A 114 -3.92 10.59 2.45
CA ILE A 114 -4.74 11.49 3.27
C ILE A 114 -4.03 12.84 3.44
N ALA A 115 -2.73 12.84 3.75
CA ALA A 115 -1.96 14.06 3.90
C ALA A 115 -1.95 14.91 2.61
N VAL A 116 -1.68 14.29 1.45
CA VAL A 116 -1.66 15.01 0.17
C VAL A 116 -3.05 15.54 -0.19
N THR A 117 -4.10 14.74 0.03
CA THR A 117 -5.50 15.13 -0.22
C THR A 117 -5.92 16.34 0.63
N LEU A 118 -5.54 16.35 1.92
CA LEU A 118 -5.82 17.47 2.82
C LEU A 118 -5.02 18.73 2.45
N MET A 119 -3.77 18.58 2.02
CA MET A 119 -2.93 19.72 1.62
C MET A 119 -3.38 20.39 0.31
N ASP A 120 -3.85 19.60 -0.65
CA ASP A 120 -4.45 20.13 -1.89
C ASP A 120 -5.83 20.76 -1.62
N GLY A 121 -6.60 20.18 -0.70
CA GLY A 121 -7.84 20.76 -0.18
C GLY A 121 -9.06 20.73 -1.11
N LYS A 122 -8.93 20.20 -2.33
CA LYS A 122 -10.05 20.07 -3.29
C LYS A 122 -11.17 19.17 -2.76
N SER A 123 -10.83 18.04 -2.16
CA SER A 123 -11.80 17.14 -1.50
C SER A 123 -12.52 17.88 -0.37
N PHE A 124 -11.79 18.60 0.48
CA PHE A 124 -12.39 19.32 1.60
C PHE A 124 -13.33 20.45 1.13
N ILE A 125 -12.95 21.21 0.10
CA ILE A 125 -13.83 22.22 -0.52
C ILE A 125 -15.10 21.57 -1.07
N CYS A 126 -14.98 20.46 -1.81
CA CYS A 126 -16.15 19.77 -2.35
C CYS A 126 -17.06 19.24 -1.21
N ALA A 127 -16.51 18.64 -0.16
CA ALA A 127 -17.29 18.08 0.94
C ALA A 127 -18.03 19.12 1.78
N TYR A 128 -17.41 20.28 2.03
CA TYR A 128 -17.84 21.24 3.05
C TYR A 128 -18.35 22.56 2.49
N SER A 129 -18.23 22.82 1.19
CA SER A 129 -18.71 24.05 0.55
C SER A 129 -20.17 24.39 0.89
N ALA A 130 -21.06 23.39 0.88
CA ALA A 130 -22.49 23.58 1.20
C ALA A 130 -22.83 23.48 2.70
N LYS A 131 -21.87 23.07 3.56
CA LYS A 131 -22.12 22.80 4.99
C LYS A 131 -21.51 23.83 5.94
N VAL A 132 -20.49 24.55 5.48
CA VAL A 132 -19.81 25.58 6.27
C VAL A 132 -20.58 26.88 6.17
N ASP A 133 -20.77 27.55 7.31
CA ASP A 133 -21.32 28.89 7.29
C ASP A 133 -20.32 29.85 6.64
N LEU A 134 -20.72 30.38 5.48
CA LEU A 134 -19.97 31.32 4.69
C LEU A 134 -20.62 32.72 4.72
N SER A 135 -21.49 32.98 5.71
CA SER A 135 -22.21 34.24 5.93
C SER A 135 -21.33 35.48 5.76
N GLN A 136 -20.11 35.44 6.29
CA GLN A 136 -19.10 36.51 6.20
C GLN A 136 -18.59 36.85 4.78
N PHE A 137 -18.79 35.95 3.81
CA PHE A 137 -18.34 36.11 2.42
C PHE A 137 -19.48 36.44 1.45
N LEU A 138 -20.72 36.50 1.93
CA LEU A 138 -21.84 36.95 1.11
C LEU A 138 -21.64 38.41 0.71
N ASN A 139 -22.00 38.70 -0.53
CA ASN A 139 -21.97 40.07 -1.01
C ASN A 139 -23.07 40.88 -0.30
N LYS A 140 -22.82 42.17 -0.01
CA LYS A 140 -23.80 43.04 0.68
C LYS A 140 -25.10 43.22 -0.11
N SER A 141 -25.07 42.92 -1.41
CA SER A 141 -26.22 42.95 -2.32
C SER A 141 -27.02 41.64 -2.35
N SER A 142 -26.64 40.63 -1.55
CA SER A 142 -27.32 39.34 -1.54
C SER A 142 -28.75 39.46 -1.04
N VAL A 143 -29.69 38.97 -1.85
CA VAL A 143 -31.11 38.86 -1.51
C VAL A 143 -31.27 37.80 -0.43
N PHE A 144 -32.14 38.04 0.56
CA PHE A 144 -32.51 37.05 1.56
C PHE A 144 -33.12 35.82 0.86
N MET A 145 -32.39 34.70 0.84
CA MET A 145 -32.83 33.45 0.22
C MET A 145 -33.09 32.38 1.28
N PRO A 146 -34.01 31.43 1.01
CA PRO A 146 -34.17 30.23 1.84
C PRO A 146 -32.87 29.43 1.92
N ASP A 147 -32.59 28.84 3.10
CA ASP A 147 -31.35 28.10 3.37
C ASP A 147 -31.06 27.00 2.32
N LYS A 148 -32.10 26.32 1.82
CA LYS A 148 -31.96 25.26 0.81
C LYS A 148 -31.46 25.75 -0.54
N ASP A 149 -31.85 26.96 -0.94
CA ASP A 149 -31.39 27.55 -2.20
C ASP A 149 -29.98 28.12 -2.04
N LEU A 150 -29.66 28.64 -0.84
CA LEU A 150 -28.30 29.00 -0.48
C LEU A 150 -27.37 27.78 -0.50
N GLU A 151 -27.76 26.64 0.08
CA GLU A 151 -26.98 25.39 0.04
C GLU A 151 -26.70 24.91 -1.39
N ARG A 152 -27.68 25.02 -2.30
CA ARG A 152 -27.49 24.67 -3.72
C ARG A 152 -26.46 25.56 -4.40
N ILE A 153 -26.49 26.86 -4.13
CA ILE A 153 -25.50 27.81 -4.67
C ILE A 153 -24.13 27.53 -4.08
N LEU A 154 -24.03 27.33 -2.77
CA LEU A 154 -22.79 27.01 -2.07
C LEU A 154 -22.17 25.69 -2.57
N ALA A 155 -22.97 24.68 -2.89
CA ALA A 155 -22.50 23.40 -3.44
C ALA A 155 -21.76 23.54 -4.78
N THR A 156 -21.93 24.66 -5.48
CA THR A 156 -21.33 24.91 -6.80
C THR A 156 -20.03 25.72 -6.74
N ILE A 157 -19.63 26.23 -5.57
CA ILE A 157 -18.33 26.89 -5.31
C ILE A 157 -17.13 26.12 -5.90
N PRO A 158 -17.02 24.78 -5.80
CA PRO A 158 -15.90 24.06 -6.42
C PRO A 158 -15.90 24.08 -7.96
N CYS A 159 -17.02 24.33 -8.65
CA CYS A 159 -17.13 24.24 -10.12
C CYS A 159 -16.94 25.59 -10.84
N LYS A 160 -16.12 25.64 -11.89
CA LYS A 160 -15.70 26.89 -12.57
C LYS A 160 -16.80 27.64 -13.35
N ASN A 161 -17.92 27.00 -13.68
CA ASN A 161 -18.77 27.42 -14.80
C ASN A 161 -20.12 28.08 -14.44
N ILE A 162 -20.32 28.58 -13.21
CA ILE A 162 -21.62 29.18 -12.83
C ILE A 162 -21.40 30.64 -12.46
N SER A 163 -21.75 31.53 -13.40
CA SER A 163 -21.65 32.99 -13.30
C SER A 163 -22.41 33.55 -12.10
N ASP A 164 -23.50 32.88 -11.71
CA ASP A 164 -24.45 33.39 -10.71
C ASP A 164 -23.89 33.31 -9.27
N VAL A 165 -22.94 32.40 -9.02
CA VAL A 165 -22.30 32.24 -7.70
C VAL A 165 -21.53 33.49 -7.30
N ASN A 166 -20.82 34.10 -8.24
CA ASN A 166 -19.97 35.27 -7.96
C ASN A 166 -20.79 36.52 -7.61
N TYR A 167 -22.06 36.58 -8.01
CA TYR A 167 -22.97 37.66 -7.63
C TYR A 167 -23.35 37.57 -6.15
N VAL A 168 -23.57 36.34 -5.66
CA VAL A 168 -24.03 36.06 -4.30
C VAL A 168 -22.89 35.98 -3.29
N ILE A 169 -21.76 35.36 -3.65
CA ILE A 169 -20.63 35.10 -2.75
C ILE A 169 -19.29 35.40 -3.42
N ASN A 170 -18.33 35.92 -2.65
CA ASN A 170 -16.95 35.97 -3.09
C ASN A 170 -16.34 34.56 -3.07
N ARG A 171 -16.52 33.84 -4.19
CA ARG A 171 -16.09 32.46 -4.37
C ARG A 171 -14.59 32.25 -4.11
N GLU A 172 -13.74 33.19 -4.52
CA GLU A 172 -12.30 33.09 -4.27
C GLU A 172 -11.99 33.18 -2.78
N ALA A 173 -12.63 34.10 -2.06
CA ALA A 173 -12.43 34.23 -0.61
C ALA A 173 -12.94 32.99 0.14
N ALA A 174 -14.14 32.50 -0.20
CA ALA A 174 -14.73 31.30 0.40
C ALA A 174 -13.88 30.05 0.15
N SER A 175 -13.44 29.83 -1.10
CA SER A 175 -12.58 28.69 -1.44
C SER A 175 -11.20 28.76 -0.77
N ARG A 176 -10.61 29.96 -0.64
CA ARG A 176 -9.37 30.16 0.12
C ARG A 176 -9.57 29.85 1.61
N TYR A 177 -10.66 30.30 2.22
CA TYR A 177 -10.97 30.04 3.62
C TYR A 177 -11.08 28.53 3.90
N ILE A 178 -11.86 27.80 3.10
CA ILE A 178 -12.02 26.35 3.27
C ILE A 178 -10.70 25.62 2.99
N ARG A 179 -9.90 26.07 2.02
CA ARG A 179 -8.58 25.49 1.75
C ARG A 179 -7.62 25.66 2.93
N VAL A 180 -7.60 26.83 3.57
CA VAL A 180 -6.77 27.06 4.77
C VAL A 180 -7.19 26.12 5.90
N MET A 181 -8.49 25.93 6.10
CA MET A 181 -8.99 24.95 7.08
C MET A 181 -8.51 23.53 6.76
N SER A 182 -8.60 23.12 5.50
CA SER A 182 -8.09 21.82 5.04
C SER A 182 -6.60 21.64 5.28
N GLN A 183 -5.79 22.68 5.00
CA GLN A 183 -4.35 22.66 5.22
C GLN A 183 -4.01 22.62 6.71
N ALA A 184 -4.75 23.33 7.56
CA ALA A 184 -4.61 23.24 9.01
C ALA A 184 -4.90 21.82 9.51
N CYS A 185 -5.97 21.18 9.03
CA CYS A 185 -6.26 19.77 9.29
C CYS A 185 -5.14 18.85 8.76
N GLY A 186 -4.58 19.13 7.58
CA GLY A 186 -3.45 18.40 7.01
C GLY A 186 -2.20 18.47 7.89
N TRP A 187 -1.84 19.65 8.37
CA TRP A 187 -0.70 19.82 9.28
C TRP A 187 -0.95 19.17 10.64
N ALA A 188 -2.15 19.32 11.20
CA ALA A 188 -2.54 18.64 12.43
C ALA A 188 -2.44 17.11 12.29
N PHE A 189 -2.89 16.56 11.16
CA PHE A 189 -2.77 15.14 10.85
C PHE A 189 -1.30 14.68 10.74
N LEU A 190 -0.45 15.44 10.05
CA LEU A 190 0.99 15.14 9.97
C LEU A 190 1.68 15.19 11.34
N MET A 191 1.35 16.18 12.16
CA MET A 191 1.88 16.28 13.53
C MET A 191 1.43 15.10 14.38
N ALA A 192 0.13 14.78 14.36
CA ALA A 192 -0.44 13.67 15.13
C ALA A 192 0.17 12.31 14.71
N THR A 193 0.23 12.03 13.41
CA THR A 193 0.81 10.78 12.89
C THR A 193 2.30 10.66 13.20
N THR A 194 3.05 11.75 13.08
CA THR A 194 4.48 11.77 13.44
C THR A 194 4.69 11.56 14.93
N PHE A 195 3.88 12.21 15.78
CA PHE A 195 3.93 12.03 17.23
C PHE A 195 3.60 10.60 17.63
N VAL A 196 2.56 9.99 17.05
CA VAL A 196 2.22 8.57 17.27
C VAL A 196 3.36 7.67 16.81
N ALA A 197 3.97 7.94 15.64
CA ALA A 197 5.12 7.17 15.16
C ALA A 197 6.34 7.30 16.08
N PHE A 198 6.57 8.48 16.66
CA PHE A 198 7.60 8.72 17.66
C PHE A 198 7.32 7.93 18.94
N LEU A 199 6.11 8.02 19.49
CA LEU A 199 5.70 7.26 20.68
C LEU A 199 5.87 5.75 20.47
N ILE A 200 5.42 5.22 19.32
CA ILE A 200 5.59 3.81 18.97
C ILE A 200 7.08 3.44 18.94
N ARG A 201 7.94 4.28 18.34
CA ARG A 201 9.38 4.01 18.26
C ARG A 201 10.09 4.15 19.61
N ALA A 202 9.66 5.08 20.46
CA ALA A 202 10.25 5.35 21.77
C ALA A 202 9.83 4.29 22.81
N ILE A 203 8.55 3.91 22.82
CA ILE A 203 7.99 2.96 23.80
C ILE A 203 8.34 1.51 23.45
N ARG A 204 8.46 1.17 22.16
CA ARG A 204 8.71 -0.22 21.72
C ARG A 204 10.00 -0.81 22.33
N PRO A 205 11.16 -0.15 22.34
CA PRO A 205 12.36 -0.64 23.03
C PRO A 205 12.18 -0.80 24.54
N CYS A 206 11.40 0.06 25.20
CA CYS A 206 11.22 0.05 26.65
C CYS A 206 10.46 -1.17 27.19
N PHE A 207 9.51 -1.72 26.41
CA PHE A 207 8.67 -2.85 26.86
C PHE A 207 9.00 -4.19 26.16
N THR A 208 9.68 -4.16 25.02
CA THR A 208 9.88 -5.37 24.19
C THR A 208 11.34 -5.68 23.92
N GLN A 209 12.28 -5.38 24.82
CA GLN A 209 13.72 -5.54 24.58
C GLN A 209 14.13 -6.98 24.18
N ALA A 210 13.63 -8.00 24.89
CA ALA A 210 13.90 -9.41 24.56
C ALA A 210 13.19 -9.89 23.27
N VAL A 211 11.97 -9.39 23.01
CA VAL A 211 11.21 -9.69 21.79
C VAL A 211 11.80 -8.96 20.59
N PHE A 212 12.35 -7.75 20.75
CA PHE A 212 13.01 -6.97 19.71
C PHE A 212 14.31 -7.63 19.25
N LEU A 213 15.15 -8.09 20.18
CA LEU A 213 16.33 -8.90 19.87
C LEU A 213 15.95 -10.21 19.17
N LYS A 214 14.93 -10.93 19.69
CA LYS A 214 14.38 -12.12 19.03
C LYS A 214 13.79 -11.83 17.66
N THR A 215 13.19 -10.65 17.43
CA THR A 215 12.60 -10.30 16.13
C THR A 215 13.65 -9.85 15.12
N LYS A 216 14.71 -9.14 15.55
CA LYS A 216 15.85 -8.81 14.70
C LYS A 216 16.58 -10.10 14.28
N TYR A 217 16.80 -11.01 15.22
CA TYR A 217 17.30 -12.36 14.93
C TYR A 217 16.35 -13.13 14.01
N TRP A 218 15.03 -13.12 14.27
CA TRP A 218 14.03 -13.83 13.48
C TRP A 218 13.91 -13.29 12.05
N SER A 219 13.99 -11.98 11.86
CA SER A 219 13.98 -11.35 10.53
C SER A 219 15.23 -11.74 9.74
N HIS A 220 16.40 -11.76 10.39
CA HIS A 220 17.63 -12.19 9.74
C HIS A 220 17.64 -13.70 9.48
N TYR A 221 17.09 -14.48 10.42
CA TYR A 221 16.93 -15.93 10.32
C TYR A 221 16.00 -16.32 9.16
N ILE A 222 14.81 -15.72 9.04
CA ILE A 222 13.88 -16.03 7.93
C ILE A 222 14.48 -15.66 6.57
N ASP A 223 15.17 -14.53 6.47
CA ASP A 223 15.81 -14.12 5.22
C ASP A 223 16.94 -15.10 4.84
N THR A 224 17.71 -15.53 5.83
CA THR A 224 18.76 -16.54 5.67
C THR A 224 18.18 -17.91 5.33
N GLU A 225 17.13 -18.35 6.02
CA GLU A 225 16.43 -19.62 5.84
C GLU A 225 15.82 -19.71 4.43
N ARG A 226 15.14 -18.65 3.97
CA ARG A 226 14.60 -18.60 2.59
C ARG A 226 15.70 -18.68 1.54
N ARG A 227 16.80 -17.95 1.72
CA ARG A 227 17.95 -18.01 0.79
C ARG A 227 18.56 -19.41 0.78
N LEU A 228 18.79 -20.01 1.95
CA LEU A 228 19.38 -21.34 2.07
C LEU A 228 18.46 -22.43 1.50
N PHE A 229 17.15 -22.30 1.69
CA PHE A 229 16.15 -23.20 1.13
C PHE A 229 16.12 -23.14 -0.40
N ASP A 230 16.06 -21.94 -0.98
CA ASP A 230 16.10 -21.76 -2.44
C ASP A 230 17.38 -22.33 -3.06
N ASP A 231 18.53 -22.11 -2.42
CA ASP A 231 19.81 -22.62 -2.90
C ASP A 231 19.87 -24.16 -2.82
N THR A 232 19.38 -24.74 -1.71
CA THR A 232 19.28 -26.20 -1.55
C THR A 232 18.32 -26.82 -2.57
N CYS A 233 17.17 -26.20 -2.83
CA CYS A 233 16.23 -26.64 -3.85
C CYS A 233 16.85 -26.59 -5.25
N LYS A 234 17.60 -25.52 -5.58
CA LYS A 234 18.32 -25.42 -6.86
C LYS A 234 19.38 -26.50 -7.01
N GLU A 235 20.14 -26.81 -5.96
CA GLU A 235 21.15 -27.87 -6.00
C GLU A 235 20.51 -29.26 -6.20
N HIS A 236 19.45 -29.57 -5.44
CA HIS A 236 18.70 -30.81 -5.62
C HIS A 236 18.08 -30.91 -7.02
N ALA A 237 17.45 -29.84 -7.52
CA ALA A 237 16.89 -29.81 -8.87
C ALA A 237 17.98 -29.99 -9.93
N LYS A 238 19.15 -29.37 -9.77
CA LYS A 238 20.29 -29.51 -10.69
C LYS A 238 20.87 -30.93 -10.68
N SER A 239 20.99 -31.55 -9.50
CA SER A 239 21.44 -32.94 -9.37
C SER A 239 20.46 -33.90 -10.05
N PHE A 240 19.16 -33.72 -9.79
CA PHE A 240 18.11 -34.52 -10.42
C PHE A 240 18.06 -34.32 -11.94
N ALA A 241 18.16 -33.08 -12.41
CA ALA A 241 18.24 -32.77 -13.84
C ALA A 241 19.47 -33.40 -14.49
N LYS A 242 20.64 -33.41 -13.82
CA LYS A 242 21.84 -34.07 -14.34
C LYS A 242 21.65 -35.57 -14.52
N ILE A 243 20.99 -36.24 -13.56
CA ILE A 243 20.66 -37.67 -13.65
C ILE A 243 19.66 -37.92 -14.79
N CYS A 244 18.59 -37.11 -14.89
CA CYS A 244 17.60 -37.24 -15.96
C CYS A 244 18.23 -37.03 -17.35
N ILE A 245 19.08 -36.01 -17.49
CA ILE A 245 19.79 -35.72 -18.74
C ILE A 245 20.75 -36.86 -19.08
N GLN A 246 21.51 -37.37 -18.11
CA GLN A 246 22.44 -38.49 -18.33
C GLN A 246 21.68 -39.76 -18.75
N GLN A 247 20.60 -40.13 -18.04
CA GLN A 247 19.75 -41.26 -18.41
C GLN A 247 19.11 -41.09 -19.79
N TYR A 248 18.66 -39.87 -20.13
CA TYR A 248 18.11 -39.56 -21.45
C TYR A 248 19.15 -39.80 -22.56
N PHE A 249 20.39 -39.30 -22.38
CA PHE A 249 21.45 -39.50 -23.37
C PHE A 249 21.99 -40.94 -23.41
N GLU A 250 22.03 -41.66 -22.30
CA GLU A 250 22.36 -43.09 -22.28
C GLU A 250 21.31 -43.93 -23.02
N SER A 251 20.02 -43.60 -22.87
CA SER A 251 18.93 -44.23 -23.63
C SER A 251 19.02 -43.93 -25.12
N ILE A 252 19.20 -42.66 -25.51
CA ILE A 252 19.33 -42.23 -26.90
C ILE A 252 20.59 -42.81 -27.56
N SER A 253 21.72 -42.85 -26.86
CA SER A 253 22.97 -43.42 -27.40
C SER A 253 22.88 -44.95 -27.55
N GLY A 254 22.20 -45.63 -26.62
CA GLY A 254 21.86 -47.04 -26.76
C GLY A 254 21.01 -47.32 -28.01
N GLU A 255 19.99 -46.49 -28.27
CA GLU A 255 19.15 -46.59 -29.48
C GLU A 255 19.92 -46.26 -30.76
N MET A 256 20.82 -45.27 -30.76
CA MET A 256 21.67 -44.96 -31.92
C MET A 256 22.68 -46.07 -32.25
N VAL A 257 23.17 -46.80 -31.25
CA VAL A 257 24.02 -47.99 -31.45
C VAL A 257 23.19 -49.17 -31.93
N PHE A 258 21.97 -49.35 -31.41
CA PHE A 258 21.06 -50.42 -31.83
C PHE A 258 20.53 -50.21 -33.26
N HIS A 259 20.31 -48.97 -33.70
CA HIS A 259 19.93 -48.67 -35.09
C HIS A 259 21.04 -48.93 -36.11
N ASN A 260 22.29 -49.13 -35.68
CA ASN A 260 23.42 -49.49 -36.54
C ASN A 260 23.74 -51.00 -36.55
N LEU A 261 22.96 -51.84 -35.85
CA LEU A 261 23.13 -53.30 -35.84
C LEU A 261 21.78 -54.01 -36.09
N PRO A 262 21.73 -55.09 -36.89
CA PRO A 262 20.46 -55.75 -37.17
C PRO A 262 19.89 -56.39 -35.90
N ALA A 263 18.61 -56.12 -35.65
CA ALA A 263 17.88 -56.48 -34.44
C ALA A 263 18.00 -57.96 -34.01
N LYS A 264 18.23 -58.17 -32.71
CA LYS A 264 17.82 -59.38 -31.99
C LYS A 264 17.18 -59.00 -30.66
N GLU A 265 15.98 -59.52 -30.45
CA GLU A 265 15.18 -59.47 -29.22
C GLU A 265 15.99 -59.86 -27.97
N LYS A 266 15.72 -59.16 -26.85
CA LYS A 266 15.36 -59.79 -25.56
C LYS A 266 14.96 -58.77 -24.49
N ASP A 267 13.69 -58.89 -24.10
CA ASP A 267 13.11 -58.96 -22.75
C ASP A 267 13.79 -58.28 -21.53
N GLY A 268 13.00 -57.47 -20.82
CA GLY A 268 12.93 -57.44 -19.35
C GLY A 268 13.87 -56.52 -18.55
N LYS A 269 13.39 -55.32 -18.19
CA LYS A 269 13.18 -54.86 -16.80
C LYS A 269 12.85 -53.37 -16.74
N GLU A 270 11.60 -53.11 -16.43
CA GLU A 270 11.08 -51.81 -16.02
C GLU A 270 11.79 -51.36 -14.73
N LYS A 271 12.71 -50.40 -14.83
CA LYS A 271 13.26 -49.68 -13.68
C LYS A 271 12.90 -48.21 -13.83
N GLY A 272 11.91 -47.80 -13.03
CA GLY A 272 11.68 -46.43 -12.57
C GLY A 272 11.97 -45.32 -13.57
N ALA A 273 11.10 -45.20 -14.58
CA ALA A 273 11.11 -44.03 -15.44
C ALA A 273 10.80 -42.77 -14.62
N CYS A 274 11.65 -41.74 -14.72
CA CYS A 274 11.26 -40.38 -14.36
C CYS A 274 10.15 -39.95 -15.32
N ARG A 275 8.90 -40.12 -14.89
CA ARG A 275 7.72 -39.69 -15.63
C ARG A 275 7.50 -38.21 -15.29
N VAL A 276 7.68 -37.34 -16.29
CA VAL A 276 7.37 -35.90 -16.24
C VAL A 276 5.88 -35.70 -16.00
#